data_AF-A0A1Q8RF74-F1
#
_entry.id   AF-A0A1Q8RF74-F1
#
_cell.length_a   1.000
_cell.length_b   1.000
_cell.length_c   1.000
_cell.angle_alpha   90.00
_cell.angle_beta   90.00
_cell.angle_gamma   90.00
#
_symmetry.space_group_name_H-M   'P 1'
#
loop_
_entity.id
_entity.type
_entity.pdbx_description
1 polymer ?
#
loop_
_entity_poly.entity_id
_entity_poly.type
_entity_poly.pdbx_seq_one_letter_code
_entity_poly.pdbx_strand_id
1 'polypeptide(L)' 'MLSQQDIRNKLFSTKFRGYDQEEVDEFLDEMIATLDALEQENQSLKRQIKRLKSGDDYLL' A
#
# COMPACT_ATOMS: atom_id res chain seq x y z
N MET A 1 6.64 7.70 4.93
CA MET A 1 6.10 6.48 4.30
C MET A 1 5.45 6.93 2.99
N LEU A 2 5.65 6.20 1.89
CA LEU A 2 5.01 6.54 0.61
C LEU A 2 3.53 6.14 0.65
N SER A 3 2.65 7.01 0.20
CA SER A 3 1.24 6.71 -0.05
C SER A 3 1.03 6.24 -1.50
N GLN A 4 -0.12 5.62 -1.78
CA GLN A 4 -0.52 5.28 -3.15
C GLN A 4 -0.54 6.53 -4.05
N GLN A 5 -0.99 7.67 -3.51
CA GLN A 5 -1.04 8.94 -4.24
C GLN A 5 0.35 9.46 -4.59
N ASP A 6 1.35 9.25 -3.72
CA ASP A 6 2.74 9.64 -3.97
C ASP A 6 3.33 8.86 -5.15
N ILE A 7 2.94 7.58 -5.30
CA ILE A 7 3.36 6.73 -6.42
C ILE A 7 2.65 7.16 -7.70
N ARG A 8 1.33 7.36 -7.67
CA ARG A 8 0.54 7.82 -8.83
C ARG A 8 1.03 9.16 -9.40
N ASN A 9 1.47 10.07 -8.53
CA ASN A 9 1.92 11.40 -8.93
C ASN A 9 3.42 11.46 -9.26
N LYS A 10 4.14 10.32 -9.17
CA LYS A 10 5.58 10.30 -9.36
C LYS A 10 5.92 10.49 -10.83
N LEU A 11 6.66 11.55 -11.12
CA LEU A 11 7.25 11.76 -12.45
C LEU A 11 8.71 11.34 -12.45
N PHE A 12 9.10 10.56 -13.46
CA PHE A 12 10.48 10.16 -13.71
C PHE A 12 11.05 10.97 -14.89
N SER A 13 12.31 11.40 -14.76
CA SER A 13 13.03 12.06 -15.85
C SER A 13 13.49 11.02 -16.88
N THR A 14 13.32 11.30 -18.17
CA THR A 14 13.85 10.46 -19.24
C THR A 14 15.33 10.75 -19.49
N LYS A 15 16.11 9.72 -19.88
CA LYS A 15 17.54 9.81 -20.22
C LYS A 15 17.88 8.85 -21.35
N PHE A 16 18.98 9.12 -22.08
CA PHE A 16 19.48 8.20 -23.10
C PHE A 16 19.87 6.86 -22.45
N ARG A 17 19.21 5.77 -22.86
CA ARG A 17 19.21 4.43 -22.20
C ARG A 17 18.63 4.46 -20.78
N GLY A 18 17.32 4.62 -20.67
CA GLY A 18 16.54 4.40 -19.45
C GLY A 18 15.67 3.14 -19.54
N TYR A 19 14.93 2.85 -18.47
CA TYR A 19 13.86 1.87 -18.51
C TYR A 19 12.77 2.29 -19.48
N ASP A 20 12.07 1.31 -20.04
CA ASP A 20 10.87 1.56 -20.83
C ASP A 20 9.79 2.17 -19.95
N GLN A 21 9.11 3.21 -20.44
CA GLN A 21 8.13 3.93 -19.63
C GLN A 21 6.89 3.08 -19.37
N GLU A 22 6.44 2.30 -20.35
CA GLU A 22 5.25 1.44 -20.20
C GLU A 22 5.52 0.33 -19.17
N GLU A 23 6.70 -0.30 -19.24
CA GLU A 23 7.11 -1.32 -18.26
C GLU A 23 7.19 -0.74 -16.83
N VAL A 24 7.71 0.48 -16.69
CA VAL A 24 7.74 1.17 -15.39
C VAL A 24 6.33 1.47 -14.92
N ASP A 25 5.45 1.98 -15.77
CA ASP A 25 4.07 2.34 -15.41
C ASP A 25 3.28 1.09 -14.98
N GLU A 26 3.40 -0.04 -15.69
CA GLU A 26 2.79 -1.33 -15.31
C GLU A 26 3.28 -1.79 -13.93
N PHE A 27 4.58 -1.71 -13.66
CA PHE A 27 5.13 -2.07 -12.36
C PHE A 27 4.62 -1.15 -11.22
N LEU A 28 4.44 0.14 -11.49
CA LEU A 28 3.90 1.09 -10.50
C LEU A 28 2.43 0.82 -10.20
N ASP A 29 1.64 0.40 -11.20
CA ASP A 29 0.25 -0.04 -10.99
C ASP A 29 0.18 -1.28 -10.09
N GLU A 30 1.06 -2.27 -10.29
CA GLU A 30 1.18 -3.44 -9.41
C GLU A 30 1.57 -3.06 -7.98
N MET A 31 2.51 -2.12 -7.82
CA MET A 31 2.89 -1.59 -6.52
C MET A 31 1.72 -0.91 -5.81
N ILE A 32 0.91 -0.11 -6.52
CA ILE A 32 -0.26 0.56 -5.95
C ILE A 32 -1.29 -0.47 -5.49
N ALA A 33 -1.60 -1.48 -6.32
CA ALA A 33 -2.53 -2.54 -5.96
C ALA A 33 -2.06 -3.31 -4.71
N THR A 34 -0.76 -3.58 -4.62
CA THR A 34 -0.16 -4.25 -3.46
C THR A 34 -0.27 -3.42 -2.19
N LEU A 35 0.01 -2.11 -2.27
CA LEU A 35 -0.13 -1.21 -1.12
C LEU A 35 -1.58 -1.13 -0.63
N ASP A 36 -2.54 -1.11 -1.55
CA ASP A 36 -3.96 -1.12 -1.18
C ASP A 36 -4.35 -2.41 -0.44
N ALA A 37 -3.93 -3.56 -0.96
CA ALA A 37 -4.18 -4.85 -0.31
C ALA A 37 -3.56 -4.89 1.11
N LEU A 38 -2.32 -4.43 1.27
CA LEU A 38 -1.65 -4.37 2.56
C LEU A 38 -2.34 -3.42 3.53
N GLU A 39 -2.84 -2.28 3.07
CA GLU A 39 -3.56 -1.33 3.91
C GLU A 39 -4.90 -1.92 4.38
N GLN A 40 -5.65 -2.56 3.49
CA GLN A 40 -6.89 -3.25 3.83
C GLN A 40 -6.66 -4.38 4.84
N GLU A 41 -5.62 -5.19 4.65
CA GLU A 41 -5.24 -6.26 5.58
C GLU A 41 -4.86 -5.68 6.94
N ASN A 42 -4.02 -4.64 6.97
CA ASN A 42 -3.60 -3.98 8.20
C ASN A 42 -4.80 -3.42 8.98
N GLN A 43 -5.74 -2.78 8.29
CA GLN A 43 -6.98 -2.31 8.91
C GLN A 43 -7.83 -3.47 9.45
N SER A 44 -7.92 -4.59 8.72
CA SER A 44 -8.61 -5.80 9.17
C SER A 44 -7.99 -6.36 10.47
N LEU A 45 -6.68 -6.52 10.49
CA LEU A 45 -5.93 -7.00 11.65
C LEU A 45 -6.09 -6.05 12.85
N LYS A 46 -5.99 -4.74 12.64
CA LYS A 46 -6.23 -3.74 13.69
C LYS A 46 -7.64 -3.85 14.28
N ARG A 47 -8.67 -4.08 13.43
CA ARG A 47 -10.04 -4.32 13.88
C ARG A 47 -10.15 -5.60 14.71
N GLN A 48 -9.50 -6.69 14.27
CA GLN A 48 -9.49 -7.96 15.02
C GLN A 48 -8.80 -7.80 16.38
N ILE A 49 -7.62 -7.18 16.42
CA ILE A 49 -6.89 -6.88 17.66
C ILE A 49 -7.76 -6.05 18.61
N LYS A 50 -8.44 -5.01 18.10
CA LYS A 50 -9.33 -4.19 18.93
C LYS A 50 -10.48 -5.01 19.51
N ARG A 51 -11.13 -5.87 18.71
CA ARG A 51 -12.22 -6.75 19.17
C ARG A 51 -11.75 -7.71 20.27
N LEU A 52 -10.61 -8.36 20.08
CA LEU A 52 -10.06 -9.30 21.06
C LEU A 52 -9.69 -8.58 22.37
N LYS A 53 -8.98 -7.45 22.30
CA LYS A 53 -8.65 -6.65 23.48
C LYS A 53 -9.88 -6.18 24.24
N SER A 54 -10.92 -5.74 23.53
CA SER A 54 -12.17 -5.36 24.19
C SER A 54 -12.90 -6.55 24.80
N GLY A 55 -12.84 -7.75 24.21
CA GLY A 55 -13.40 -8.96 24.80
C GLY A 55 -12.70 -9.40 26.08
N ASP A 56 -11.38 -9.25 26.14
CA ASP A 56 -10.59 -9.52 27.34
C ASP A 56 -10.89 -8.52 28.48
N ASP A 57 -11.16 -7.24 28.15
CA ASP A 57 -11.56 -6.20 29.12
C ASP A 57 -12.96 -6.44 29.75
N TYR A 58 -13.86 -7.20 29.11
CA TYR A 58 -15.18 -7.56 29.67
C TYR A 58 -15.16 -8.83 30.54
N LEU A 59 -14.02 -9.53 30.60
CA LEU A 59 -13.84 -10.77 31.38
C LEU A 59 -13.04 -10.57 32.69
N LEU A 60 -12.76 -9.31 33.08
CA LEU A 60 -12.17 -8.90 34.36
C LEU A 60 -13.17 -8.10 35.19
#